data_AF-A0A2H6H4P7-F1
#
_entry.id   AF-A0A2H6H4P7-F1
#
_cell.length_a   1.000
_cell.length_b   1.000
_cell.length_c   1.000
_cell.angle_alpha   90.00
_cell.angle_beta   90.00
_cell.angle_gamma   90.00
#
_symmetry.space_group_name_H-M   'P 1'
#
loop_
_entity.id
_entity.type
_entity.pdbx_description
1 polymer ?
#
loop_
_entity_poly.entity_id
_entity_poly.type
_entity_poly.pdbx_seq_one_letter_code
_entity_poly.pdbx_strand_id
1 'polypeptide(L)'
;MNGCYPLRRLSRVGHRLRVSGPTELLHERRKIQDFLHPLPSRPVIDQTPQRRFTYVDFILVFAAGLLTSIIATIAAVAAGAIPLDELTTGIPSRAVFWIILPAQVFGQLLALAWIAQRKATGKLSTDYGLLVKIRDIWYLLVGGALLIGLGLALSPLAQALGIDQSPQDVVQAVAGVSDAASRIVVLLGVVVLSPVIEELWFRGLLLRTLLQKRSVVSAIIIQALVFAAFHLLDAGAIQAAAVVIPELFIVGSILGYLAVRSGNLSRSIFTHAGFNLITTLALFYAPNLPF
;
A
#
# COMPACT_ATOMS: atom_id res chain seq x y z
N MET A 1 -81.29 24.84 -4.29
CA MET A 1 -81.17 24.19 -2.97
C MET A 1 -80.03 23.18 -3.04
N ASN A 2 -79.00 23.42 -2.22
CA ASN A 2 -78.07 22.51 -1.55
C ASN A 2 -77.30 21.40 -2.31
N GLY A 3 -75.96 21.40 -2.19
CA GLY A 3 -75.17 20.16 -2.18
C GLY A 3 -73.71 20.26 -2.67
N CYS A 4 -72.76 20.43 -1.75
CA CYS A 4 -71.29 20.42 -1.93
C CYS A 4 -70.70 19.06 -2.42
N TYR A 5 -69.58 19.08 -3.17
CA TYR A 5 -68.19 18.73 -2.75
C TYR A 5 -67.23 18.62 -3.98
N PRO A 6 -65.89 18.81 -3.81
CA PRO A 6 -64.99 19.35 -4.84
C PRO A 6 -64.16 18.33 -5.63
N LEU A 7 -63.73 18.75 -6.83
CA LEU A 7 -62.80 18.05 -7.72
C LEU A 7 -61.36 18.04 -7.17
N ARG A 8 -60.77 16.84 -7.03
CA ARG A 8 -59.34 16.62 -6.77
C ARG A 8 -58.50 17.15 -7.94
N ARG A 9 -57.58 18.07 -7.68
CA ARG A 9 -56.49 18.44 -8.60
C ARG A 9 -55.38 17.38 -8.53
N LEU A 10 -55.07 16.79 -9.68
CA LEU A 10 -53.87 15.98 -9.89
C LEU A 10 -52.62 16.87 -9.84
N SER A 11 -51.72 16.63 -8.88
CA SER A 11 -50.40 17.25 -8.85
C SER A 11 -49.44 16.49 -9.77
N ARG A 12 -49.04 17.09 -10.89
CA ARG A 12 -47.92 16.62 -11.71
C ARG A 12 -46.62 16.82 -10.93
N VAL A 13 -45.96 15.72 -10.56
CA VAL A 13 -44.58 15.72 -10.08
C VAL A 13 -43.67 15.95 -11.28
N GLY A 14 -43.17 17.16 -11.45
CA GLY A 14 -42.11 17.48 -12.41
C GLY A 14 -40.76 17.12 -11.80
N HIS A 15 -40.14 16.02 -12.25
CA HIS A 15 -38.73 15.76 -12.01
C HIS A 15 -37.91 16.84 -12.75
N ARG A 16 -37.43 17.84 -12.00
CA ARG A 16 -36.37 18.74 -12.47
C ARG A 16 -35.07 17.95 -12.50
N LEU A 17 -34.59 17.64 -13.70
CA LEU A 17 -33.19 17.29 -13.94
C LEU A 17 -32.35 18.46 -13.43
N ARG A 18 -31.59 18.22 -12.35
CA ARG A 18 -30.70 19.20 -11.76
C ARG A 18 -29.48 19.30 -12.67
N VAL A 19 -29.51 20.23 -13.62
CA VAL A 19 -28.34 20.58 -14.43
C VAL A 19 -27.33 21.23 -13.50
N SER A 20 -26.14 20.61 -13.38
CA SER A 20 -25.03 21.07 -12.56
C SER A 20 -24.71 22.54 -12.89
N GLY A 21 -24.63 23.38 -11.86
CA GLY A 21 -24.38 24.82 -12.03
C GLY A 21 -22.97 25.09 -12.60
N PRO A 22 -22.73 26.29 -13.17
CA PRO A 22 -21.42 26.67 -13.72
C PRO A 22 -20.27 26.48 -12.72
N THR A 23 -20.52 26.71 -11.43
CA THR A 23 -19.57 26.51 -10.33
C THR A 23 -19.17 25.05 -10.09
N GLU A 24 -20.09 24.11 -10.30
CA GLU A 24 -19.86 22.68 -10.11
C GLU A 24 -19.02 22.11 -11.27
N LEU A 25 -19.33 22.55 -12.49
CA LEU A 25 -18.53 22.27 -13.69
C LEU A 25 -17.12 22.88 -13.62
N LEU A 26 -16.98 24.08 -13.04
CA LEU A 26 -15.68 24.71 -12.82
C LEU A 26 -14.87 23.96 -11.75
N HIS A 27 -15.51 23.44 -10.71
CA HIS A 27 -14.85 22.66 -9.67
C HIS A 27 -14.39 21.29 -10.19
N GLU A 28 -15.20 20.63 -11.03
CA GLU A 28 -14.79 19.42 -11.74
C GLU A 28 -13.69 19.67 -12.77
N ARG A 29 -13.81 20.73 -13.58
CA ARG A 29 -12.74 21.14 -14.51
C ARG A 29 -11.43 21.41 -13.79
N ARG A 30 -11.46 22.02 -12.62
CA ARG A 30 -10.25 22.27 -11.82
C ARG A 30 -9.64 20.98 -11.29
N LYS A 31 -10.45 20.02 -10.83
CA LYS A 31 -9.97 18.68 -10.42
C LYS A 31 -9.35 17.91 -11.60
N ILE A 32 -9.95 17.98 -12.78
CA ILE A 32 -9.44 17.34 -14.00
C ILE A 32 -8.17 18.05 -14.49
N GLN A 33 -8.14 19.39 -14.49
CA GLN A 33 -6.93 20.16 -14.81
C GLN A 33 -5.79 19.86 -13.84
N ASP A 34 -6.07 19.75 -12.54
CA ASP A 34 -5.10 19.33 -11.53
C ASP A 34 -4.63 17.87 -11.73
N PHE A 35 -5.39 17.02 -12.42
CA PHE A 35 -4.93 15.68 -12.78
C PHE A 35 -4.07 15.69 -14.06
N LEU A 36 -4.43 16.55 -15.02
CA LEU A 36 -3.77 16.68 -16.32
C LEU A 36 -2.54 17.59 -16.29
N HIS A 37 -2.33 18.38 -15.23
CA HIS A 37 -1.14 19.21 -15.11
C HIS A 37 0.13 18.34 -15.02
N PRO A 38 1.17 18.65 -15.82
CA PRO A 38 2.43 17.93 -15.77
C PRO A 38 2.98 17.84 -14.36
N LEU A 39 3.69 16.74 -14.06
CA LEU A 39 4.43 16.62 -12.81
C LEU A 39 5.27 17.88 -12.61
N PRO A 40 5.27 18.46 -11.40
CA PRO A 40 6.03 19.67 -11.16
C PRO A 40 7.50 19.38 -11.43
N SER A 41 8.16 20.28 -12.17
CA SER A 41 9.56 20.13 -12.56
C SER A 41 10.52 20.11 -11.36
N ARG A 42 10.02 20.51 -10.19
CA ARG A 42 10.66 20.37 -8.87
C ARG A 42 9.68 19.73 -7.88
N PRO A 43 10.16 18.89 -6.94
CA PRO A 43 9.31 18.27 -5.94
C PRO A 43 8.55 19.33 -5.11
N VAL A 44 7.25 19.12 -4.90
CA VAL A 44 6.40 19.93 -3.98
C VAL A 44 6.68 19.59 -2.51
N ILE A 45 7.66 18.71 -2.24
CA ILE A 45 8.08 18.41 -0.89
C ILE A 45 8.82 19.64 -0.37
N ASP A 46 8.24 20.25 0.67
CA ASP A 46 8.83 21.34 1.43
C ASP A 46 10.32 21.03 1.71
N GLN A 47 11.21 21.72 1.00
CA GLN A 47 12.66 21.59 1.10
C GLN A 47 13.15 22.30 2.36
N THR A 48 12.56 21.98 3.51
CA THR A 48 13.04 22.44 4.80
C THR A 48 14.51 22.02 4.92
N PRO A 49 15.45 22.96 5.16
CA PRO A 49 16.91 22.70 5.14
C PRO A 49 17.42 21.63 6.12
N GLN A 50 16.54 21.07 6.95
CA GLN A 50 16.88 20.17 8.05
C GLN A 50 17.00 18.69 7.68
N ARG A 51 16.46 18.23 6.54
CA ARG A 51 16.35 16.78 6.27
C ARG A 51 17.59 16.21 5.59
N ARG A 52 18.40 15.48 6.35
CA ARG A 52 19.66 14.87 5.88
C ARG A 52 19.55 13.37 5.63
N PHE A 53 18.43 12.92 5.08
CA PHE A 53 18.27 11.50 4.77
C PHE A 53 19.27 11.01 3.73
N THR A 54 19.72 9.77 3.87
CA THR A 54 20.68 9.12 2.97
C THR A 54 20.23 7.71 2.62
N TYR A 55 20.84 7.10 1.61
CA TYR A 55 20.60 5.70 1.29
C TYR A 55 21.01 4.74 2.42
N VAL A 56 21.95 5.14 3.29
CA VAL A 56 22.30 4.37 4.47
C VAL A 56 21.12 4.27 5.44
N ASP A 57 20.35 5.34 5.62
CA ASP A 57 19.16 5.31 6.46
C ASP A 57 18.13 4.31 5.93
N PHE A 58 17.97 4.22 4.61
CA PHE A 58 17.09 3.23 3.98
C PHE A 58 17.52 1.80 4.31
N ILE A 59 18.82 1.50 4.24
CA ILE A 59 19.37 0.18 4.60
C ILE A 59 19.25 -0.09 6.10
N LEU A 60 19.43 0.93 6.96
CA LEU A 60 19.28 0.79 8.41
C LEU A 60 17.86 0.40 8.81
N VAL A 61 16.83 0.96 8.16
CA VAL A 61 15.43 0.58 8.42
C VAL A 61 15.19 -0.89 8.06
N PHE A 62 15.73 -1.35 6.92
CA PHE A 62 15.66 -2.77 6.55
C PHE A 62 16.37 -3.66 7.58
N ALA A 63 17.62 -3.34 7.90
CA ALA A 63 18.43 -4.11 8.82
C ALA A 63 17.81 -4.18 10.22
N ALA A 64 17.20 -3.09 10.69
CA ALA A 64 16.48 -3.07 11.97
C ALA A 64 15.27 -4.00 11.96
N GLY A 65 14.48 -4.01 10.88
CA GLY A 65 13.36 -4.94 10.71
C GLY A 65 13.82 -6.40 10.70
N LEU A 66 14.85 -6.72 9.91
CA LEU A 66 15.39 -8.08 9.83
C LEU A 66 15.99 -8.54 11.17
N LEU A 67 16.75 -7.67 11.84
CA LEU A 67 17.37 -8.00 13.13
C LEU A 67 16.31 -8.26 14.20
N THR A 68 15.28 -7.42 14.28
CA THR A 68 14.20 -7.58 15.27
C THR A 68 13.35 -8.82 15.00
N SER A 69 13.08 -9.16 13.74
CA SER A 69 12.37 -10.40 13.40
C SER A 69 13.19 -11.65 13.75
N ILE A 70 14.51 -11.65 13.48
CA ILE A 70 15.41 -12.74 13.88
C ILE A 70 15.46 -12.89 15.40
N ILE A 71 15.67 -11.80 16.14
CA ILE A 71 15.71 -11.82 17.61
C ILE A 71 14.40 -12.35 18.19
N ALA A 72 13.25 -11.87 17.69
CA ALA A 72 11.94 -12.32 18.16
C ALA A 72 11.71 -13.81 17.87
N THR A 73 12.14 -14.29 16.71
CA THR A 73 12.04 -15.71 16.35
C THR A 73 12.89 -16.57 17.27
N ILE A 74 14.16 -16.20 17.51
CA ILE A 74 15.05 -16.91 18.43
C ILE A 74 14.45 -16.94 19.84
N ALA A 75 13.95 -15.80 20.33
CA ALA A 75 13.32 -15.72 21.65
C ALA A 75 12.06 -16.59 21.75
N ALA A 76 11.24 -16.64 20.71
CA ALA A 76 10.06 -17.48 20.67
C ALA A 76 10.39 -18.98 20.65
N VAL A 77 11.43 -19.38 19.92
CA VAL A 77 11.93 -20.77 19.95
C VAL A 77 12.47 -21.12 21.33
N ALA A 78 13.31 -20.26 21.92
CA ALA A 78 13.86 -20.47 23.25
C ALA A 78 12.78 -20.55 24.35
N ALA A 79 11.68 -19.82 24.19
CA ALA A 79 10.53 -19.85 25.10
C ALA A 79 9.57 -21.02 24.84
N GLY A 80 9.83 -21.87 23.84
CA GLY A 80 8.95 -22.99 23.46
C GLY A 80 7.66 -22.57 22.75
N ALA A 81 7.54 -21.30 22.32
CA ALA A 81 6.37 -20.81 21.58
C ALA A 81 6.37 -21.25 20.11
N ILE A 82 7.56 -21.49 19.52
CA ILE A 82 7.73 -22.07 18.19
C ILE A 82 8.66 -23.28 18.30
N PRO A 83 8.17 -24.51 18.05
CA PRO A 83 9.03 -25.69 17.93
C PRO A 83 10.02 -25.53 16.77
N LEU A 84 11.28 -25.92 17.00
CA LEU A 84 12.36 -25.73 16.00
C LEU A 84 12.15 -26.57 14.74
N ASP A 85 11.52 -27.74 14.87
CA ASP A 85 11.16 -28.66 13.80
C ASP A 85 10.05 -28.12 12.89
N GLU A 86 9.17 -27.24 13.39
CA GLU A 86 8.24 -26.53 12.51
C GLU A 86 9.02 -25.65 11.53
N LEU A 87 10.01 -24.89 12.01
CA LEU A 87 10.80 -23.97 11.17
C LEU A 87 11.64 -24.67 10.09
N THR A 88 11.94 -25.96 10.23
CA THR A 88 12.68 -26.72 9.21
C THR A 88 11.79 -27.29 8.11
N THR A 89 10.47 -27.34 8.32
CA THR A 89 9.49 -27.84 7.35
C THR A 89 8.69 -26.72 6.67
N GLY A 90 8.62 -25.55 7.29
CA GLY A 90 8.02 -24.33 6.74
C GLY A 90 7.71 -23.33 7.85
N ILE A 91 7.60 -22.03 7.53
CA ILE A 91 7.27 -21.04 8.56
C ILE A 91 5.76 -21.08 8.83
N PRO A 92 5.30 -21.48 10.02
CA PRO A 92 3.87 -21.59 10.28
C PRO A 92 3.22 -20.20 10.30
N SER A 93 2.00 -20.05 9.76
CA SER A 93 1.29 -18.77 9.67
C SER A 93 1.21 -18.02 11.00
N ARG A 94 1.03 -18.77 12.11
CA ARG A 94 1.02 -18.21 13.46
C ARG A 94 2.33 -17.50 13.82
N ALA A 95 3.49 -18.06 13.44
CA ALA A 95 4.79 -17.43 13.68
C ALA A 95 4.94 -16.18 12.82
N VAL A 96 4.52 -16.24 11.55
CA VAL A 96 4.54 -15.08 10.63
C VAL A 96 3.77 -13.91 11.22
N PHE A 97 2.49 -14.10 11.57
CA PHE A 97 1.61 -13.00 11.94
C PHE A 97 1.68 -12.55 13.40
N TRP A 98 2.05 -13.43 14.33
CA TRP A 98 2.12 -13.07 15.76
C TRP A 98 3.52 -12.68 16.24
N ILE A 99 4.57 -13.08 15.52
CA ILE A 99 5.94 -12.93 16.01
C ILE A 99 6.80 -12.21 14.97
N ILE A 100 6.96 -12.79 13.78
CA ILE A 100 7.96 -12.34 12.79
C ILE A 100 7.58 -10.98 12.22
N LEU A 101 6.39 -10.83 11.62
CA LEU A 101 5.96 -9.57 11.00
C LEU A 101 5.77 -8.45 12.03
N PRO A 102 5.13 -8.67 13.20
CA PRO A 102 5.04 -7.62 14.22
C PRO A 102 6.41 -7.14 14.70
N ALA A 103 7.36 -8.06 14.92
CA ALA A 103 8.72 -7.69 15.32
C ALA A 103 9.44 -6.90 14.22
N GLN A 104 9.32 -7.33 12.97
CA GLN A 104 9.88 -6.63 11.81
C GLN A 104 9.34 -5.19 11.69
N VAL A 105 8.01 -5.04 11.75
CA VAL A 105 7.33 -3.74 11.72
C VAL A 105 7.80 -2.86 12.89
N PHE A 106 7.93 -3.45 14.08
CA PHE A 106 8.40 -2.74 15.26
C PHE A 106 9.83 -2.21 15.08
N GLY A 107 10.76 -3.04 14.60
CA GLY A 107 12.13 -2.61 14.31
C GLY A 107 12.21 -1.50 13.27
N GLN A 108 11.41 -1.59 12.20
CA GLN A 108 11.33 -0.57 11.16
C GLN A 108 10.78 0.76 11.70
N LEU A 109 9.71 0.72 12.50
CA LEU A 109 9.15 1.91 13.17
C LEU A 109 10.14 2.58 14.10
N LEU A 110 10.85 1.79 14.93
CA LEU A 110 11.88 2.30 15.82
C LEU A 110 13.02 2.97 15.04
N ALA A 111 13.49 2.34 13.96
CA ALA A 111 14.53 2.90 13.12
C ALA A 111 14.08 4.22 12.46
N LEU A 112 12.87 4.26 11.88
CA LEU A 112 12.30 5.48 11.29
C LEU A 112 12.14 6.59 12.33
N ALA A 113 11.62 6.29 13.53
CA ALA A 113 11.48 7.26 14.60
C ALA A 113 12.84 7.79 15.08
N TRP A 114 13.83 6.90 15.24
CA TRP A 114 15.19 7.26 15.65
C TRP A 114 15.88 8.13 14.59
N ILE A 115 15.77 7.78 13.30
CA ILE A 115 16.30 8.57 12.18
C ILE A 115 15.66 9.96 12.17
N ALA A 116 14.33 10.05 12.32
CA ALA A 116 13.60 11.32 12.37
C ALA A 116 14.10 12.22 13.52
N GLN A 117 14.26 11.66 14.72
CA GLN A 117 14.76 12.39 15.89
C GLN A 117 16.20 12.90 15.71
N ARG A 118 17.06 12.14 15.02
CA ARG A 118 18.48 12.47 14.86
C ARG A 118 18.77 13.38 13.67
N LYS A 119 17.99 13.29 12.60
CA LYS A 119 18.34 13.87 11.29
C LYS A 119 17.25 14.76 10.68
N ALA A 120 16.14 14.99 11.38
CA ALA A 120 15.01 15.79 10.93
C ALA A 120 14.28 16.44 12.12
N THR A 121 12.95 16.54 12.09
CA THR A 121 12.15 17.22 13.13
C THR A 121 11.67 16.29 14.25
N GLY A 122 11.81 14.97 14.08
CA GLY A 122 11.27 13.96 14.99
C GLY A 122 9.78 13.66 14.78
N LYS A 123 9.08 14.42 13.93
CA LYS A 123 7.66 14.22 13.62
C LYS A 123 7.50 13.47 12.30
N LEU A 124 7.01 12.22 12.36
CA LEU A 124 6.83 11.38 11.16
C LEU A 124 5.95 12.02 10.08
N SER A 125 4.95 12.80 10.49
CA SER A 125 4.07 13.53 9.58
C SER A 125 4.81 14.57 8.76
N THR A 126 5.68 15.36 9.39
CA THR A 126 6.53 16.34 8.72
C THR A 126 7.59 15.63 7.90
N ASP A 127 8.35 14.73 8.53
CA ASP A 127 9.59 14.17 8.02
C ASP A 127 9.36 13.19 6.85
N TYR A 128 8.43 12.26 7.03
CA TYR A 128 8.11 11.21 6.06
C TYR A 128 6.79 11.46 5.31
N GLY A 129 5.97 12.41 5.76
CA GLY A 129 4.67 12.68 5.12
C GLY A 129 3.54 11.80 5.65
N LEU A 130 3.71 11.17 6.82
CA LEU A 130 2.69 10.35 7.46
C LEU A 130 1.50 11.19 7.90
N LEU A 131 0.56 11.36 6.99
CA LEU A 131 -0.73 12.00 7.22
C LEU A 131 -1.78 11.09 6.60
N VAL A 132 -2.77 10.69 7.39
CA VAL A 132 -3.92 9.91 6.93
C VAL A 132 -5.14 10.82 6.95
N LYS A 133 -5.72 11.04 5.78
CA LYS A 133 -6.87 11.92 5.58
C LYS A 133 -8.04 11.04 5.18
N ILE A 134 -9.07 10.95 6.02
CA ILE A 134 -10.22 10.07 5.75
C ILE A 134 -10.90 10.35 4.40
N ARG A 135 -10.84 11.59 3.91
CA ARG A 135 -11.33 11.95 2.56
C ARG A 135 -10.64 11.23 1.40
N ASP A 136 -9.45 10.67 1.63
CA ASP A 136 -8.71 9.90 0.63
C ASP A 136 -9.02 8.39 0.72
N ILE A 137 -9.95 7.94 1.59
CA ILE A 137 -10.30 6.51 1.78
C ILE A 137 -10.80 5.84 0.50
N TRP A 138 -11.41 6.59 -0.42
CA TRP A 138 -11.88 6.06 -1.70
C TRP A 138 -10.74 5.55 -2.60
N TYR A 139 -9.49 5.92 -2.32
CA TYR A 139 -8.32 5.32 -2.98
C TYR A 139 -8.17 3.82 -2.69
N LEU A 140 -8.86 3.26 -1.67
CA LEU A 140 -9.00 1.80 -1.53
C LEU A 140 -9.56 1.16 -2.80
N LEU A 141 -10.54 1.81 -3.44
CA LEU A 141 -11.14 1.33 -4.68
C LEU A 141 -10.16 1.41 -5.85
N VAL A 142 -9.29 2.43 -5.86
CA VAL A 142 -8.22 2.56 -6.85
C VAL A 142 -7.22 1.41 -6.71
N GLY A 143 -6.86 1.05 -5.47
CA GLY A 143 -6.03 -0.11 -5.17
C GLY A 143 -6.62 -1.42 -5.68
N GLY A 144 -7.89 -1.68 -5.36
CA GLY A 144 -8.60 -2.88 -5.83
C GLY A 144 -8.74 -2.93 -7.36
N ALA A 145 -9.07 -1.80 -7.99
CA ALA A 145 -9.14 -1.71 -9.45
C ALA A 145 -7.77 -1.93 -10.11
N LEU A 146 -6.69 -1.47 -9.47
CA LEU A 146 -5.32 -1.67 -9.95
C LEU A 146 -4.92 -3.15 -9.92
N LEU A 147 -5.22 -3.86 -8.82
CA LEU A 147 -5.02 -5.31 -8.72
C LEU A 147 -5.75 -6.04 -9.86
N ILE A 148 -7.06 -5.81 -9.99
CA ILE A 148 -7.88 -6.49 -11.00
C ILE A 148 -7.36 -6.16 -12.42
N GLY A 149 -7.08 -4.88 -12.68
CA GLY A 149 -6.59 -4.45 -13.99
C GLY A 149 -5.23 -5.05 -14.36
N LEU A 150 -4.30 -5.10 -13.42
CA LEU A 150 -2.97 -5.67 -13.64
C LEU A 150 -3.02 -7.20 -13.75
N GLY A 151 -3.77 -7.88 -12.89
CA GLY A 151 -3.96 -9.33 -12.97
C GLY A 151 -4.53 -9.73 -14.33
N LEU A 152 -5.57 -9.04 -14.81
CA LEU A 152 -6.12 -9.28 -16.15
C LEU A 152 -5.10 -8.98 -17.27
N ALA A 153 -4.37 -7.87 -17.18
CA ALA A 153 -3.40 -7.47 -18.20
C ALA A 153 -2.19 -8.41 -18.29
N LEU A 154 -1.75 -8.97 -17.16
CA LEU A 154 -0.58 -9.84 -17.08
C LEU A 154 -0.93 -11.34 -17.16
N SER A 155 -2.20 -11.71 -16.97
CA SER A 155 -2.64 -13.11 -17.05
C SER A 155 -2.28 -13.84 -18.35
N PRO A 156 -2.31 -13.23 -19.56
CA PRO A 156 -1.91 -13.93 -20.77
C PRO A 156 -0.41 -14.21 -20.82
N LEU A 157 0.40 -13.29 -20.26
CA LEU A 157 1.84 -13.47 -20.15
C LEU A 157 2.18 -14.60 -19.17
N ALA A 158 1.52 -14.64 -18.01
CA ALA A 158 1.69 -15.71 -17.03
C ALA A 158 1.38 -17.09 -17.65
N GLN A 159 0.25 -17.21 -18.35
CA GLN A 159 -0.15 -18.42 -19.06
C GLN A 159 0.84 -18.81 -20.16
N ALA A 160 1.31 -17.85 -20.96
CA ALA A 160 2.27 -18.11 -22.04
C ALA A 160 3.63 -18.59 -21.52
N LEU A 161 4.02 -18.16 -20.33
CA LEU A 161 5.27 -18.57 -19.68
C LEU A 161 5.12 -19.85 -18.84
N GLY A 162 3.91 -20.42 -18.74
CA GLY A 162 3.65 -21.56 -17.86
C GLY A 162 3.93 -21.26 -16.39
N ILE A 163 3.82 -19.98 -15.99
CA ILE A 163 3.99 -19.56 -14.61
C ILE A 163 2.67 -19.82 -13.91
N ASP A 164 2.57 -20.98 -13.27
CA ASP A 164 1.61 -21.18 -12.20
C ASP A 164 1.99 -20.19 -11.10
N GLN A 165 1.05 -19.35 -10.68
CA GLN A 165 1.27 -18.38 -9.61
C GLN A 165 1.50 -19.13 -8.30
N SER A 166 2.73 -19.59 -8.08
CA SER A 166 3.16 -20.18 -6.83
C SER A 166 3.03 -19.09 -5.77
N PRO A 167 2.21 -19.30 -4.73
CA PRO A 167 2.04 -18.27 -3.73
C PRO A 167 3.37 -18.04 -3.00
N GLN A 168 3.74 -16.77 -2.86
CA GLN A 168 4.84 -16.29 -2.03
C GLN A 168 4.67 -16.81 -0.59
N ASP A 169 5.74 -16.89 0.21
CA ASP A 169 5.68 -17.45 1.57
C ASP A 169 4.63 -16.74 2.43
N VAL A 170 4.54 -15.40 2.31
CA VAL A 170 3.52 -14.60 2.99
C VAL A 170 2.11 -14.92 2.46
N VAL A 171 1.95 -15.15 1.16
CA VAL A 171 0.65 -15.49 0.56
C VAL A 171 0.19 -16.88 1.00
N GLN A 172 1.09 -17.86 1.06
CA GLN A 172 0.80 -19.18 1.64
C GLN A 172 0.40 -19.05 3.11
N ALA A 173 1.13 -18.24 3.87
CA ALA A 173 0.82 -17.98 5.27
C ALA A 173 -0.58 -17.38 5.43
N VAL A 174 -0.98 -16.40 4.60
CA VAL A 174 -2.33 -15.81 4.58
C VAL A 174 -3.38 -16.88 4.23
N ALA A 175 -3.19 -17.64 3.14
CA ALA A 175 -4.14 -18.64 2.68
C ALA A 175 -4.34 -19.78 3.71
N GLY A 176 -3.32 -20.10 4.49
CA GLY A 176 -3.38 -21.11 5.56
C GLY A 176 -4.19 -20.70 6.80
N VAL A 177 -4.67 -19.45 6.90
CA VAL A 177 -5.40 -18.98 8.08
C VAL A 177 -6.90 -19.30 8.02
N SER A 178 -7.33 -20.21 8.89
CA SER A 178 -8.72 -20.69 8.94
C SER A 178 -9.57 -20.03 10.04
N ASP A 179 -8.99 -19.64 11.17
CA ASP A 179 -9.75 -19.10 12.31
C ASP A 179 -9.98 -17.58 12.22
N ALA A 180 -11.11 -17.12 12.79
CA ALA A 180 -11.55 -15.72 12.67
C ALA A 180 -10.62 -14.72 13.38
N ALA A 181 -10.04 -15.10 14.52
CA ALA A 181 -9.17 -14.21 15.28
C ALA A 181 -7.86 -13.95 14.51
N SER A 182 -7.23 -15.00 13.98
CA SER A 182 -6.04 -14.89 13.15
C SER A 182 -6.32 -14.15 11.85
N ARG A 183 -7.50 -14.31 11.21
CA ARG A 183 -7.88 -13.53 10.03
C ARG A 183 -7.94 -12.03 10.30
N ILE A 184 -8.44 -11.63 11.47
CA ILE A 184 -8.43 -10.21 11.89
C ILE A 184 -7.00 -9.71 12.03
N VAL A 185 -6.11 -10.50 12.64
CA VAL A 185 -4.69 -10.14 12.78
C VAL A 185 -4.00 -10.01 11.43
N VAL A 186 -4.27 -10.93 10.50
CA VAL A 186 -3.78 -10.84 9.12
C VAL A 186 -4.28 -9.57 8.44
N LEU A 187 -5.57 -9.25 8.54
CA LEU A 187 -6.12 -8.02 7.96
C LEU A 187 -5.43 -6.78 8.54
N LEU A 188 -5.26 -6.70 9.86
CA LEU A 188 -4.54 -5.58 10.48
C LEU A 188 -3.07 -5.52 10.03
N GLY A 189 -2.39 -6.66 9.95
CA GLY A 189 -1.00 -6.74 9.53
C GLY A 189 -0.78 -6.38 8.06
N VAL A 190 -1.48 -7.06 7.17
CA VAL A 190 -1.27 -7.01 5.70
C VAL A 190 -1.98 -5.83 5.05
N VAL A 191 -3.17 -5.44 5.54
CA VAL A 191 -3.98 -4.37 4.92
C VAL A 191 -3.71 -3.01 5.55
N VAL A 192 -3.28 -2.96 6.80
CA VAL A 192 -3.07 -1.69 7.51
C VAL A 192 -1.59 -1.45 7.81
N LEU A 193 -0.95 -2.32 8.59
CA LEU A 193 0.40 -2.07 9.07
C LEU A 193 1.46 -2.11 7.96
N SER A 194 1.50 -3.17 7.14
CA SER A 194 2.46 -3.30 6.03
C SER A 194 2.38 -2.10 5.07
N PRO A 195 1.19 -1.71 4.55
CA PRO A 195 1.08 -0.55 3.68
C PRO A 195 1.59 0.74 4.35
N VAL A 196 1.28 0.99 5.63
CA VAL A 196 1.77 2.19 6.32
C VAL A 196 3.30 2.20 6.42
N ILE A 197 3.91 1.07 6.80
CA ILE A 197 5.36 1.00 7.00
C ILE A 197 6.11 1.05 5.67
N GLU A 198 5.64 0.33 4.67
CA GLU A 198 6.25 0.35 3.34
C GLU A 198 6.12 1.73 2.70
N GLU A 199 4.98 2.41 2.84
CA GLU A 199 4.83 3.78 2.36
C GLU A 199 5.78 4.75 3.10
N LEU A 200 5.96 4.61 4.41
CA LEU A 200 6.95 5.37 5.17
C LEU A 200 8.37 5.11 4.68
N TRP A 201 8.73 3.86 4.44
CA TRP A 201 10.09 3.45 4.11
C TRP A 201 10.46 3.77 2.65
N PHE A 202 9.60 3.41 1.70
CA PHE A 202 9.85 3.63 0.27
C PHE A 202 9.48 5.06 -0.17
N ARG A 203 8.33 5.61 0.22
CA ARG A 203 7.87 6.92 -0.26
C ARG A 203 8.25 8.04 0.69
N GLY A 204 8.18 7.77 2.00
CA GLY A 204 8.57 8.73 3.03
C GLY A 204 10.08 8.92 3.14
N LEU A 205 10.88 7.86 3.01
CA LEU A 205 12.34 7.93 3.17
C LEU A 205 13.08 7.84 1.82
N LEU A 206 12.97 6.74 1.07
CA LEU A 206 13.76 6.54 -0.15
C LEU A 206 13.43 7.55 -1.26
N LEU A 207 12.14 7.69 -1.60
CA LEU A 207 11.70 8.62 -2.65
C LEU A 207 12.09 10.06 -2.32
N ARG A 208 11.87 10.49 -1.06
CA ARG A 208 12.27 11.84 -0.62
C ARG A 208 13.77 12.06 -0.72
N THR A 209 14.58 11.05 -0.39
CA THR A 209 16.04 11.10 -0.54
C THR A 209 16.45 11.23 -2.01
N LEU A 210 15.83 10.45 -2.91
CA LEU A 210 16.10 10.52 -4.35
C LEU A 210 15.73 11.89 -4.94
N LEU A 211 14.61 12.47 -4.50
CA LEU A 211 14.14 13.78 -4.95
C LEU A 211 15.08 14.95 -4.59
N GLN A 212 16.04 14.75 -3.67
CA GLN A 212 17.06 15.76 -3.37
C GLN A 212 18.09 15.91 -4.50
N LYS A 213 18.29 14.86 -5.32
CA LYS A 213 19.38 14.80 -6.30
C LYS A 213 18.93 14.37 -7.71
N ARG A 214 17.65 13.99 -7.88
CA ARG A 214 17.10 13.44 -9.13
C ARG A 214 15.84 14.19 -9.54
N SER A 215 15.50 14.12 -10.82
CA SER A 215 14.20 14.58 -11.32
C SER A 215 13.07 13.74 -10.71
N VAL A 216 11.85 14.27 -10.69
CA VAL A 216 10.68 13.56 -10.14
C VAL A 216 10.48 12.21 -10.81
N VAL A 217 10.54 12.16 -12.14
CA VAL A 217 10.35 10.91 -12.90
C VAL A 217 11.44 9.89 -12.58
N SER A 218 12.71 10.30 -12.59
CA SER A 218 13.81 9.39 -12.26
C SER A 218 13.75 8.89 -10.82
N ALA A 219 13.34 9.74 -9.87
CA ALA A 219 13.18 9.35 -8.47
C ALA A 219 12.06 8.30 -8.30
N ILE A 220 10.92 8.48 -8.97
CA ILE A 220 9.82 7.51 -8.95
C ILE A 220 10.26 6.18 -9.55
N ILE A 221 10.89 6.20 -10.72
CA ILE A 221 11.34 4.97 -11.40
C ILE A 221 12.34 4.20 -10.53
N ILE A 222 13.38 4.87 -10.01
CA ILE A 222 14.38 4.21 -9.17
C ILE A 222 13.74 3.65 -7.90
N GLN A 223 12.87 4.42 -7.23
CA GLN A 223 12.17 3.95 -6.04
C GLN A 223 11.29 2.73 -6.34
N ALA A 224 10.54 2.75 -7.44
CA ALA A 224 9.65 1.66 -7.84
C ALA A 224 10.43 0.38 -8.19
N LEU A 225 11.58 0.51 -8.85
CA LEU A 225 12.48 -0.62 -9.12
C LEU A 225 13.01 -1.23 -7.82
N VAL A 226 13.46 -0.39 -6.87
CA VAL A 226 13.91 -0.88 -5.56
C VAL A 226 12.77 -1.55 -4.82
N PHE A 227 11.56 -0.99 -4.83
CA PHE A 227 10.37 -1.61 -4.24
C PHE A 227 10.09 -2.99 -4.81
N ALA A 228 10.04 -3.13 -6.15
CA ALA A 228 9.82 -4.41 -6.81
C ALA A 228 10.94 -5.42 -6.50
N ALA A 229 12.20 -4.99 -6.48
CA ALA A 229 13.33 -5.85 -6.18
C ALA A 229 13.31 -6.40 -4.74
N PHE A 230 12.89 -5.60 -3.75
CA PHE A 230 12.78 -6.05 -2.36
C PHE A 230 11.74 -7.15 -2.16
N HIS A 231 10.72 -7.22 -3.02
CA HIS A 231 9.72 -8.28 -2.98
C HIS A 231 10.22 -9.60 -3.58
N LEU A 232 11.35 -9.60 -4.31
CA LEU A 232 12.03 -10.82 -4.76
C LEU A 232 12.87 -11.48 -3.66
N LEU A 233 12.97 -10.86 -2.49
CA LEU A 233 13.62 -11.47 -1.33
C LEU A 233 12.77 -12.60 -0.73
N ASP A 234 11.50 -12.70 -1.10
CA ASP A 234 10.65 -13.87 -0.85
C ASP A 234 11.04 -14.98 -1.85
N ALA A 235 11.44 -16.14 -1.33
CA ALA A 235 12.02 -17.22 -2.13
C ALA A 235 11.04 -17.78 -3.19
N GLY A 236 9.72 -17.68 -2.94
CA GLY A 236 8.68 -18.07 -3.89
C GLY A 236 8.41 -17.03 -4.99
N ALA A 237 8.89 -15.80 -4.84
CA ALA A 237 8.68 -14.73 -5.82
C ALA A 237 9.65 -14.81 -7.01
N ILE A 238 10.77 -15.52 -6.89
CA ILE A 238 11.80 -15.60 -7.94
C ILE A 238 11.28 -16.35 -9.17
N GLN A 239 10.50 -17.42 -8.96
CA GLN A 239 9.94 -18.25 -10.05
C GLN A 239 8.88 -17.47 -10.84
N ALA A 240 8.15 -16.56 -10.19
CA ALA A 240 7.15 -15.70 -10.80
C ALA A 240 7.67 -14.30 -11.17
N ALA A 241 8.99 -14.07 -11.08
CA ALA A 241 9.59 -12.74 -11.21
C ALA A 241 9.24 -12.02 -12.52
N ALA A 242 9.09 -12.77 -13.63
CA ALA A 242 8.73 -12.21 -14.93
C ALA A 242 7.34 -11.52 -14.95
N VAL A 243 6.44 -11.89 -14.04
CA VAL A 243 5.10 -11.30 -13.89
C VAL A 243 5.06 -10.35 -12.69
N VAL A 244 5.63 -10.78 -11.57
CA VAL A 244 5.62 -10.04 -10.30
C VAL A 244 6.41 -8.73 -10.39
N ILE A 245 7.57 -8.71 -11.06
CA ILE A 245 8.38 -7.48 -11.16
C ILE A 245 7.64 -6.38 -11.94
N PRO A 246 7.13 -6.63 -13.16
CA PRO A 246 6.35 -5.62 -13.88
C PRO A 246 5.16 -5.11 -13.07
N GLU A 247 4.41 -5.99 -12.43
CA GLU A 247 3.27 -5.62 -11.59
C GLU A 247 3.68 -4.68 -10.46
N LEU A 248 4.63 -5.11 -9.63
CA LEU A 248 5.10 -4.34 -8.49
C LEU A 248 5.81 -3.05 -8.89
N PHE A 249 6.46 -3.02 -10.06
CA PHE A 249 7.03 -1.79 -10.61
C PHE A 249 5.93 -0.80 -11.02
N ILE A 250 4.85 -1.25 -11.64
CA ILE A 250 3.72 -0.39 -12.03
C ILE A 250 3.00 0.14 -10.78
N VAL A 251 2.63 -0.76 -9.86
CA VAL A 251 2.06 -0.39 -8.55
C VAL A 251 3.01 0.57 -7.84
N GLY A 252 4.29 0.22 -7.81
CA GLY A 252 5.36 0.99 -7.21
C GLY A 252 5.41 2.44 -7.69
N SER A 253 5.32 2.60 -9.01
CA SER A 253 5.35 3.88 -9.72
C SER A 253 4.10 4.72 -9.47
N ILE A 254 2.91 4.10 -9.46
CA ILE A 254 1.63 4.78 -9.17
C ILE A 254 1.63 5.32 -7.74
N LEU A 255 2.05 4.51 -6.77
CA LEU A 255 2.15 4.92 -5.36
C LEU A 255 3.17 6.06 -5.19
N GLY A 256 4.32 5.97 -5.86
CA GLY A 256 5.32 7.05 -5.89
C GLY A 256 4.77 8.35 -6.50
N TYR A 257 4.04 8.26 -7.60
CA TYR A 257 3.34 9.39 -8.22
C TYR A 257 2.33 10.04 -7.28
N LEU A 258 1.48 9.24 -6.62
CA LEU A 258 0.47 9.73 -5.67
C LEU A 258 1.10 10.44 -4.46
N ALA A 259 2.21 9.89 -3.95
CA ALA A 259 2.97 10.49 -2.85
C ALA A 259 3.57 11.85 -3.24
N VAL A 260 4.17 11.95 -4.43
CA VAL A 260 4.70 13.23 -4.95
C VAL A 260 3.58 14.24 -5.19
N ARG A 261 2.50 13.83 -5.86
CA ARG A 261 1.40 14.72 -6.25
C ARG A 261 0.66 15.28 -5.03
N SER A 262 0.51 14.49 -3.97
CA SER A 262 -0.22 14.91 -2.77
C SER A 262 0.68 15.52 -1.67
N GLY A 263 2.00 15.37 -1.76
CA GLY A 263 2.96 15.82 -0.76
C GLY A 263 2.89 15.06 0.58
N ASN A 264 2.06 14.02 0.66
CA ASN A 264 1.86 13.20 1.85
C ASN A 264 1.55 11.75 1.43
N LEU A 265 1.46 10.85 2.40
CA LEU A 265 1.31 9.41 2.13
C LEU A 265 -0.16 8.95 2.11
N SER A 266 -1.15 9.80 2.38
CA SER A 266 -2.55 9.34 2.56
C SER A 266 -3.08 8.56 1.35
N ARG A 267 -2.90 9.11 0.15
CA ARG A 267 -3.44 8.50 -1.09
C ARG A 267 -2.72 7.22 -1.46
N SER A 268 -1.40 7.18 -1.28
CA SER A 268 -0.61 5.99 -1.56
C SER A 268 -0.89 4.90 -0.53
N ILE A 269 -1.00 5.22 0.77
CA ILE A 269 -1.42 4.28 1.83
C ILE A 269 -2.77 3.66 1.49
N PHE A 270 -3.80 4.46 1.17
CA PHE A 270 -5.12 3.88 0.85
C PHE A 270 -5.12 3.09 -0.46
N THR A 271 -4.35 3.50 -1.47
CA THR A 271 -4.23 2.71 -2.72
C THR A 271 -3.56 1.37 -2.45
N HIS A 272 -2.46 1.36 -1.69
CA HIS A 272 -1.73 0.15 -1.34
C HIS A 272 -2.56 -0.76 -0.43
N ALA A 273 -3.21 -0.21 0.59
CA ALA A 273 -4.15 -0.95 1.44
C ALA A 273 -5.32 -1.54 0.63
N GLY A 274 -5.82 -0.83 -0.38
CA GLY A 274 -6.88 -1.33 -1.24
C GLY A 274 -6.44 -2.52 -2.08
N PHE A 275 -5.23 -2.45 -2.65
CA PHE A 275 -4.60 -3.56 -3.36
C PHE A 275 -4.50 -4.78 -2.43
N ASN A 276 -3.87 -4.62 -1.27
CA ASN A 276 -3.68 -5.70 -0.30
C ASN A 276 -5.00 -6.24 0.27
N LEU A 277 -6.01 -5.40 0.46
CA LEU A 277 -7.33 -5.82 0.94
C LEU A 277 -7.98 -6.78 -0.03
N ILE A 278 -8.03 -6.43 -1.32
CA ILE A 278 -8.68 -7.29 -2.31
C ILE A 278 -7.88 -8.59 -2.49
N THR A 279 -6.54 -8.53 -2.52
CA THR A 279 -5.68 -9.73 -2.53
C THR A 279 -5.97 -10.62 -1.32
N THR A 280 -6.02 -10.06 -0.11
CA THR A 280 -6.26 -10.83 1.13
C THR A 280 -7.65 -11.45 1.15
N LEU A 281 -8.69 -10.71 0.72
CA LEU A 281 -10.05 -11.23 0.64
C LEU A 281 -10.19 -12.34 -0.41
N ALA A 282 -9.52 -12.19 -1.55
CA ALA A 282 -9.41 -13.24 -2.56
C ALA A 282 -8.82 -14.52 -1.98
N LEU A 283 -7.71 -14.43 -1.23
CA LEU A 283 -7.08 -15.59 -0.61
C LEU A 283 -7.98 -16.27 0.43
N PHE A 284 -8.79 -15.51 1.19
CA PHE A 284 -9.67 -16.09 2.20
C PHE A 284 -10.95 -16.71 1.66
N TYR A 285 -11.52 -16.15 0.60
CA TYR A 285 -12.89 -16.48 0.16
C TYR A 285 -12.98 -17.01 -1.27
N ALA A 286 -11.92 -16.84 -2.06
CA ALA A 286 -11.85 -17.30 -3.43
C ALA A 286 -10.42 -17.79 -3.79
N PRO A 287 -9.85 -18.74 -3.04
CA PRO A 287 -8.46 -19.19 -3.22
C PRO A 287 -8.19 -19.86 -4.58
N ASN A 288 -9.24 -20.19 -5.33
CA ASN A 288 -9.15 -20.80 -6.66
C ASN A 288 -9.17 -19.78 -7.80
N LEU A 289 -9.29 -18.48 -7.50
CA LEU A 289 -9.26 -17.46 -8.55
C LEU A 289 -7.81 -17.16 -8.97
N PRO A 290 -7.53 -17.11 -10.28
CA PRO A 290 -6.22 -16.74 -10.80
C PRO A 290 -6.08 -15.21 -10.72
N PHE A 291 -5.36 -14.71 -9.71
CA PHE A 291 -5.05 -13.28 -9.57
C PHE A 291 -3.55 -13.09 -9.41
#